data_AF-A0A6A3LVZ6-F1
#
_entry.id   AF-A0A6A3LVZ6-F1
#
_cell.length_a   1.000
_cell.length_b   1.000
_cell.length_c   1.000
_cell.angle_alpha   90.00
_cell.angle_beta   90.00
_cell.angle_gamma   90.00
#
_symmetry.space_group_name_H-M   'P 1'
#
loop_
_entity.id
_entity.type
_entity.pdbx_description
1 polymer ?
#
loop_
_entity_poly.entity_id
_entity_poly.type
_entity_poly.pdbx_seq_one_letter_code
_entity_poly.pdbx_strand_id
1 'polypeptide(L)'
;MPTRRDSSKNEETFRRDFQKVQEALALITAVEHADYHAYDYILTKHCGIVRGRYGEELDEVKIETRFLLDLDMASHENQTDDGAITYDLVRFCGTHQREHPSEEYLTALSQIAALDENIWELRG
;
A
#
# COMPACT_ATOMS: atom_id res chain seq x y z
N MET A 1 29.56 -22.23 -11.09
CA MET A 1 29.26 -21.71 -9.74
C MET A 1 29.53 -20.22 -9.73
N PRO A 2 28.54 -19.35 -9.95
CA PRO A 2 28.76 -17.91 -9.98
C PRO A 2 28.80 -17.33 -8.56
N THR A 3 29.73 -16.40 -8.38
CA THR A 3 30.15 -15.82 -7.12
C THR A 3 29.26 -14.65 -6.69
N ARG A 4 28.75 -14.76 -5.45
CA ARG A 4 28.18 -13.78 -4.51
C ARG A 4 28.68 -12.33 -4.74
N ARG A 5 27.90 -11.47 -5.43
CA ARG A 5 28.17 -10.01 -5.50
C ARG A 5 26.94 -9.08 -5.61
N ASP A 6 25.72 -9.58 -5.40
CA ASP A 6 24.48 -8.81 -5.63
C ASP A 6 23.53 -8.68 -4.41
N SER A 7 23.99 -8.90 -3.17
CA SER A 7 23.05 -8.82 -2.01
C SER A 7 22.65 -7.40 -1.62
N SER A 8 23.57 -6.41 -1.68
CA SER A 8 23.27 -5.04 -1.20
C SER A 8 22.33 -4.27 -2.15
N LYS A 9 22.45 -4.46 -3.47
CA LYS A 9 21.55 -3.85 -4.45
C LYS A 9 20.12 -4.37 -4.31
N ASN A 10 19.96 -5.64 -3.94
CA ASN A 10 18.65 -6.24 -3.72
C ASN A 10 18.00 -5.70 -2.46
N GLU A 11 18.76 -5.45 -1.39
CA GLU A 11 18.21 -4.94 -0.14
C GLU A 11 17.74 -3.48 -0.24
N GLU A 12 18.54 -2.58 -0.83
CA GLU A 12 18.13 -1.18 -1.00
C GLU A 12 16.91 -1.04 -1.91
N THR A 13 16.88 -1.82 -3.00
CA THR A 13 15.73 -1.85 -3.92
C THR A 13 14.50 -2.40 -3.20
N PHE A 14 14.64 -3.49 -2.45
CA PHE A 14 13.58 -4.07 -1.64
C PHE A 14 13.03 -3.05 -0.64
N ARG A 15 13.89 -2.37 0.12
CA ARG A 15 13.47 -1.35 1.11
C ARG A 15 12.71 -0.19 0.46
N ARG A 16 13.14 0.23 -0.73
CA ARG A 16 12.45 1.29 -1.48
C ARG A 16 11.08 0.84 -1.98
N ASP A 17 10.99 -0.38 -2.51
CA ASP A 17 9.72 -0.94 -2.96
C ASP A 17 8.77 -1.15 -1.77
N PHE A 18 9.32 -1.53 -0.61
CA PHE A 18 8.59 -1.66 0.65
C PHE A 18 8.00 -0.33 1.12
N GLN A 19 8.77 0.76 1.04
CA GLN A 19 8.27 2.10 1.32
C GLN A 19 7.16 2.50 0.35
N LYS A 20 7.32 2.23 -0.95
CA LYS A 20 6.30 2.54 -1.96
C LYS A 20 4.97 1.83 -1.69
N VAL A 21 5.02 0.57 -1.27
CA VAL A 21 3.81 -0.17 -0.88
C VAL A 21 3.14 0.49 0.34
N GLN A 22 3.93 0.85 1.35
CA GLN A 22 3.43 1.53 2.55
C GLN A 22 2.70 2.84 2.20
N GLU A 23 3.36 3.70 1.41
CA GLU A 23 2.84 4.98 0.95
C GLU A 23 1.58 4.80 0.07
N ALA A 24 1.57 3.82 -0.83
CA ALA A 24 0.41 3.54 -1.68
C ALA A 24 -0.81 3.11 -0.85
N LEU A 25 -0.63 2.25 0.17
CA LEU A 25 -1.71 1.84 1.08
C LEU A 25 -2.26 3.04 1.87
N ALA A 26 -1.37 3.93 2.32
CA ALA A 26 -1.77 5.15 3.00
C ALA A 26 -2.56 6.10 2.08
N LEU A 27 -2.14 6.26 0.81
CA LEU A 27 -2.88 7.07 -0.18
C LEU A 27 -4.26 6.49 -0.47
N ILE A 28 -4.37 5.19 -0.69
CA ILE A 28 -5.66 4.53 -0.92
C ILE A 28 -6.61 4.75 0.27
N THR A 29 -6.07 4.68 1.49
CA THR A 29 -6.84 4.97 2.72
C THR A 29 -7.28 6.44 2.78
N ALA A 30 -6.41 7.37 2.39
CA ALA A 30 -6.75 8.79 2.33
C ALA A 30 -7.85 9.07 1.29
N VAL A 31 -7.80 8.42 0.13
CA VAL A 31 -8.85 8.53 -0.89
C VAL A 31 -10.18 8.00 -0.36
N GLU A 32 -10.20 6.87 0.35
CA GLU A 32 -11.46 6.36 0.93
C GLU A 32 -12.11 7.35 1.89
N HIS A 33 -11.30 8.05 2.67
CA HIS A 33 -11.79 9.07 3.59
C HIS A 33 -12.34 10.31 2.88
N ALA A 34 -11.66 10.77 1.83
CA ALA A 34 -12.04 11.97 1.08
C ALA A 34 -13.22 11.71 0.11
N ASP A 35 -13.16 10.62 -0.65
CA ASP A 35 -14.18 10.22 -1.62
C ASP A 35 -14.22 8.69 -1.80
N TYR A 36 -15.23 8.09 -1.16
CA TYR A 36 -15.49 6.66 -1.26
C TYR A 36 -15.75 6.17 -2.70
N HIS A 37 -16.38 6.98 -3.56
CA HIS A 37 -16.64 6.58 -4.95
C HIS A 37 -15.35 6.54 -5.77
N ALA A 38 -14.42 7.47 -5.52
CA ALA A 38 -13.10 7.42 -6.13
C ALA A 38 -12.31 6.20 -5.65
N TYR A 39 -12.35 5.89 -4.35
CA TYR A 39 -11.74 4.69 -3.78
C TYR A 39 -12.27 3.40 -4.44
N ASP A 40 -13.59 3.27 -4.51
CA ASP A 40 -14.22 2.12 -5.15
C ASP A 40 -13.86 1.99 -6.64
N TYR A 41 -13.82 3.11 -7.36
CA TYR A 41 -13.42 3.12 -8.76
C TYR A 41 -11.98 2.63 -8.94
N ILE A 42 -11.05 3.08 -8.08
CA ILE A 42 -9.66 2.62 -8.09
C ILE A 42 -9.60 1.11 -7.88
N LEU A 43 -10.30 0.61 -6.87
CA LEU A 43 -10.25 -0.82 -6.53
C LEU A 43 -10.88 -1.71 -7.62
N THR A 44 -12.03 -1.32 -8.15
CA THR A 44 -12.74 -2.14 -9.14
C THR A 44 -12.13 -2.05 -10.54
N LYS A 45 -11.66 -0.87 -10.97
CA LYS A 45 -11.12 -0.66 -12.33
C LYS A 45 -9.61 -0.85 -12.44
N HIS A 46 -8.85 -0.41 -11.45
CA HIS A 46 -7.39 -0.45 -11.51
C HIS A 46 -6.81 -1.64 -10.74
N CYS A 47 -7.43 -2.05 -9.63
CA CYS A 47 -6.99 -3.22 -8.86
C CYS A 47 -7.73 -4.52 -9.23
N GLY A 48 -8.78 -4.44 -10.06
CA GLY A 48 -9.53 -5.61 -10.52
C GLY A 48 -10.30 -6.32 -9.42
N ILE A 49 -10.63 -5.64 -8.33
CA ILE A 49 -11.44 -6.19 -7.25
C ILE A 49 -12.88 -6.35 -7.74
N VAL A 50 -13.36 -7.59 -7.74
CA VAL A 50 -14.74 -7.91 -8.10
C VAL A 50 -15.60 -7.83 -6.85
N ARG A 51 -16.67 -7.05 -6.91
CA ARG A 51 -17.71 -7.04 -5.87
C ARG A 51 -18.42 -8.40 -5.92
N GLY A 52 -18.14 -9.24 -4.93
CA GLY A 52 -18.68 -10.60 -4.69
C GLY A 52 -18.79 -11.54 -5.91
N ARG A 53 -19.73 -12.49 -5.88
CA ARG A 53 -19.87 -13.55 -6.91
C ARG A 53 -21.05 -13.25 -7.86
N TYR A 54 -20.94 -13.78 -9.08
CA TYR A 54 -21.97 -13.65 -10.11
C TYR A 54 -23.35 -14.10 -9.58
N GLY A 55 -24.33 -13.19 -9.50
CA GLY A 55 -25.71 -13.47 -9.10
C GLY A 55 -26.17 -12.89 -7.76
N GLU A 56 -25.32 -12.17 -7.03
CA GLU A 56 -25.70 -11.45 -5.80
C GLU A 56 -25.87 -9.94 -6.07
N GLU A 57 -26.92 -9.31 -5.52
CA GLU A 57 -27.08 -7.84 -5.49
C GLU A 57 -26.04 -7.24 -4.54
N LEU A 58 -24.86 -6.92 -5.08
CA LEU A 58 -23.68 -6.52 -4.30
C LEU A 58 -23.35 -5.03 -4.39
N ASP A 59 -24.22 -4.25 -5.04
CA ASP A 59 -24.01 -2.80 -5.18
C ASP A 59 -24.09 -2.05 -3.84
N GLU A 60 -24.59 -2.69 -2.78
CA GLU A 60 -24.68 -2.10 -1.44
C GLU A 60 -23.54 -2.49 -0.47
N VAL A 61 -22.70 -3.48 -0.81
CA VAL A 61 -21.61 -3.91 0.10
C VAL A 61 -20.40 -3.00 -0.10
N LYS A 62 -20.18 -2.11 0.87
CA LYS A 62 -18.97 -1.30 0.93
C LYS A 62 -17.73 -2.19 1.08
N ILE A 63 -16.75 -1.98 0.21
CA ILE A 63 -15.38 -2.48 0.39
C ILE A 63 -14.77 -1.77 1.61
N GLU A 64 -14.37 -2.55 2.61
CA GLU A 64 -13.67 -2.04 3.79
C GLU A 64 -12.20 -1.74 3.48
N THR A 65 -11.68 -0.64 4.04
CA THR A 65 -10.25 -0.27 3.97
C THR A 65 -9.42 -1.13 4.93
N ARG A 66 -9.31 -2.43 4.64
CA ARG A 66 -8.49 -3.40 5.39
C ARG A 66 -7.58 -4.15 4.44
N PHE A 67 -6.30 -4.16 4.76
CA PHE A 67 -5.28 -4.81 3.93
C PHE A 67 -4.67 -5.99 4.69
N LEU A 68 -4.50 -7.10 3.98
CA LEU A 68 -3.83 -8.29 4.50
C LEU A 68 -2.36 -8.25 4.08
N LEU A 69 -1.47 -8.44 5.06
CA LEU A 69 -0.05 -8.63 4.82
C LEU A 69 0.24 -10.13 4.84
N ASP A 70 0.51 -10.70 3.66
CA ASP A 70 0.94 -12.09 3.51
C ASP A 70 2.47 -12.15 3.42
N LEU A 71 3.07 -12.99 4.24
CA LEU A 71 4.52 -13.11 4.39
C LEU A 71 4.94 -14.56 4.15
N ASP A 72 5.79 -14.78 3.16
CA ASP A 72 6.35 -16.11 2.90
C ASP A 72 7.48 -16.44 3.87
N MET A 73 7.09 -16.85 5.07
CA MET A 73 8.01 -17.25 6.15
C MET A 73 8.70 -18.60 5.87
N ALA A 74 8.17 -19.43 4.97
CA ALA A 74 8.69 -20.78 4.70
C ALA A 74 10.02 -20.74 3.91
N SER A 75 10.25 -19.68 3.13
CA SER A 75 11.48 -19.47 2.38
C SER A 75 12.73 -19.21 3.26
N HIS A 76 12.54 -18.93 4.54
CA HIS A 76 13.60 -18.56 5.49
C HIS A 76 14.13 -19.72 6.36
N GLU A 77 13.44 -20.86 6.45
CA GLU A 77 13.86 -21.97 7.32
C GLU A 77 15.17 -22.65 6.87
N ASN A 78 15.54 -22.50 5.59
CA ASN A 78 16.74 -23.12 5.01
C ASN A 78 17.90 -22.14 4.77
N GLN A 79 17.74 -20.86 5.12
CA GLN A 79 18.75 -19.82 4.89
C GLN A 79 19.40 -19.40 6.21
N THR A 80 20.33 -20.20 6.70
CA THR A 80 21.29 -19.82 7.76
C THR A 80 22.39 -18.89 7.24
N ASP A 81 22.14 -18.12 6.17
CA ASP A 81 23.14 -17.27 5.52
C ASP A 81 22.82 -15.79 5.79
N ASP A 82 23.89 -15.02 5.94
CA ASP A 82 24.02 -13.60 6.30
C ASP A 82 23.38 -12.63 5.26
N GLY A 83 22.38 -13.10 4.51
CA GLY A 83 21.71 -12.42 3.40
C GLY A 83 20.21 -12.70 3.29
N ALA A 84 19.61 -13.39 4.27
CA ALA A 84 18.16 -13.43 4.39
C ALA A 84 17.65 -12.02 4.71
N ILE A 85 16.89 -11.43 3.78
CA ILE A 85 16.23 -10.14 4.02
C ILE A 85 15.21 -10.37 5.13
N THR A 86 15.55 -9.96 6.35
CA THR A 86 14.62 -9.99 7.48
C THR A 86 13.52 -8.97 7.20
N TYR A 87 12.27 -9.42 7.08
CA TYR A 87 11.13 -8.52 6.99
C TYR A 87 11.07 -7.64 8.25
N ASP A 88 11.38 -6.34 8.10
CA ASP A 88 11.26 -5.38 9.18
C ASP A 88 9.81 -4.90 9.29
N LEU A 89 8.97 -5.75 9.89
CA LEU A 89 7.54 -5.48 10.09
C LEU A 89 7.31 -4.27 11.00
N VAL A 90 8.23 -4.00 11.92
CA VAL A 90 8.17 -2.82 12.79
C VAL A 90 8.28 -1.56 11.94
N ARG A 91 9.20 -1.55 10.98
CA ARG A 91 9.33 -0.44 10.03
C ARG A 91 8.15 -0.34 9.07
N PHE A 92 7.64 -1.47 8.57
CA PHE A 92 6.49 -1.50 7.66
C PHE A 92 5.20 -0.96 8.29
N CYS A 93 4.84 -1.52 9.44
CA CYS A 93 3.62 -1.18 10.15
C CYS A 93 3.78 0.10 10.98
N GLY A 94 5.00 0.63 11.08
CA GLY A 94 5.34 1.82 11.84
C GLY A 94 5.09 3.13 11.10
N THR A 95 5.64 4.21 11.63
CA THR A 95 5.45 5.58 11.15
C THR A 95 6.51 6.03 10.15
N HIS A 96 7.28 5.12 9.57
CA HIS A 96 8.43 5.47 8.73
C HIS A 96 8.06 6.39 7.56
N GLN A 97 6.93 6.12 6.89
CA GLN A 97 6.35 6.97 5.85
C GLN A 97 6.01 8.41 6.29
N ARG A 98 5.85 8.67 7.61
CA ARG A 98 5.65 10.03 8.15
C ARG A 98 6.97 10.73 8.44
N GLU A 99 8.00 9.97 8.79
CA GLU A 99 9.33 10.49 9.13
C GLU A 99 10.19 10.74 7.88
N HIS A 100 10.00 9.91 6.84
CA HIS A 100 10.76 9.97 5.59
C HIS A 100 9.85 9.82 4.35
N PRO A 101 8.84 10.70 4.17
CA PRO A 101 7.92 10.60 3.05
C PRO A 101 8.64 10.86 1.71
N SER A 102 8.23 10.15 0.66
CA SER A 102 8.61 10.51 -0.71
C SER A 102 7.89 11.78 -1.17
N GLU A 103 8.51 12.51 -2.11
CA GLU A 103 7.90 13.71 -2.71
C GLU A 103 6.62 13.38 -3.49
N GLU A 104 6.60 12.22 -4.16
CA GLU A 104 5.43 11.71 -4.88
C GLU A 104 4.26 11.48 -3.91
N TYR A 105 4.53 10.86 -2.76
CA TYR A 105 3.53 10.62 -1.72
C TYR A 105 2.96 11.92 -1.15
N LEU A 106 3.80 12.91 -0.82
CA LEU A 106 3.34 14.21 -0.31
C LEU A 106 2.50 14.96 -1.34
N THR A 107 2.91 14.92 -2.60
CA THR A 107 2.18 15.57 -3.70
C THR A 107 0.78 14.98 -3.85
N ALA A 108 0.67 13.65 -3.84
CA ALA A 108 -0.60 12.96 -3.93
C ALA A 108 -1.49 13.23 -2.71
N LEU A 109 -0.93 13.19 -1.48
CA LEU A 109 -1.66 13.54 -0.27
C LEU A 109 -2.22 14.96 -0.30
N SER A 110 -1.44 15.94 -0.78
CA SER A 110 -1.88 17.32 -0.89
C SER A 110 -3.05 17.47 -1.88
N GLN A 111 -3.04 16.71 -2.98
CA GLN A 111 -4.13 16.71 -3.95
C GLN A 111 -5.41 16.10 -3.36
N ILE A 112 -5.28 15.02 -2.59
CA ILE A 112 -6.41 14.38 -1.90
C ILE A 112 -6.99 15.31 -0.84
N ALA A 113 -6.14 15.97 -0.04
CA ALA A 113 -6.58 16.93 0.98
C ALA A 113 -7.35 18.11 0.37
N ALA A 114 -6.88 18.65 -0.75
CA ALA A 114 -7.59 19.71 -1.47
C ALA A 114 -8.95 19.23 -2.00
N LEU A 115 -9.09 17.95 -2.38
CA LEU A 115 -10.37 17.37 -2.78
C LEU A 115 -11.36 17.32 -1.61
N ASP A 116 -10.89 16.89 -0.43
CA ASP A 116 -11.69 16.80 0.79
C ASP A 116 -12.24 18.18 1.20
N GLU A 117 -11.39 19.21 1.26
CA GLU A 117 -11.81 20.58 1.58
C GLU A 117 -12.90 21.12 0.64
N ASN A 118 -12.78 20.86 -0.66
CA ASN A 118 -13.79 21.27 -1.65
C ASN A 118 -15.13 20.55 -1.47
N ILE A 119 -15.12 19.30 -0.99
CA ILE A 119 -16.33 18.53 -0.69
C ILE A 119 -17.05 19.12 0.54
N TRP A 120 -16.30 19.64 1.51
CA TRP A 120 -16.86 20.31 2.69
C TRP A 120 -17.43 21.69 2.36
N GLU A 121 -16.78 22.49 1.51
CA GLU A 121 -17.27 23.83 1.12
C GLU A 121 -18.56 23.78 0.27
N LEU A 122 -18.74 22.75 -0.56
CA LEU A 122 -19.95 22.59 -1.39
C LEU A 122 -21.18 22.09 -0.62
N ARG A 123 -21.01 21.70 0.65
CA ARG A 123 -22.11 21.25 1.53
C ARG A 123 -22.54 22.29 2.58
N GLY A 124 -21.89 23.45 2.64
CA GLY A 124 -22.23 24.58 3.54
C GLY A 124 -23.06 25.65 2.85
#